data_AF-A0ABD3YES1-F1
#
_entry.id   AF-A0ABD3YES1-F1
#
_cell.length_a   1.000
_cell.length_b   1.000
_cell.length_c   1.000
_cell.angle_alpha   90.00
_cell.angle_beta   90.00
_cell.angle_gamma   90.00
#
_symmetry.space_group_name_H-M   'P 1'
#
loop_
_entity.id
_entity.type
_entity.pdbx_description
1 polymer ?
#
loop_
_entity_poly.entity_id
_entity_poly.type
_entity_poly.pdbx_seq_one_letter_code
_entity_poly.pdbx_strand_id
1 'polypeptide(L)' 'MAQLLNKPITPSELELVELYRKLSKEQQALLLPILQDRVDGKLSNTEFLGQLRQIPSQADPR' A
#
# COMPACT_ATOMS: atom_id res chain seq x y z
N MET A 1 21.20 -13.57 23.07
CA MET A 1 20.59 -12.28 22.74
C MET A 1 19.95 -12.39 21.36
N ALA A 2 18.62 -12.45 21.27
CA ALA A 2 17.90 -12.49 19.99
C ALA A 2 16.42 -12.08 20.17
N GLN A 3 16.15 -10.79 20.39
CA GLN A 3 14.80 -10.23 20.38
C GLN A 3 14.85 -8.78 19.84
N LEU A 4 15.10 -8.62 18.54
CA LEU A 4 15.00 -7.31 17.85
C LEU A 4 14.22 -7.36 16.53
N LEU A 5 13.50 -8.46 16.26
CA LEU A 5 12.71 -8.61 15.04
C LEU A 5 11.24 -8.70 15.46
N ASN A 6 10.37 -7.88 14.85
CA ASN A 6 8.91 -7.82 15.00
C ASN A 6 8.33 -6.63 15.78
N LYS A 7 8.96 -5.45 15.73
CA LYS A 7 8.15 -4.23 15.81
C LYS A 7 7.60 -3.96 14.41
N PRO A 8 6.27 -3.78 14.22
CA PRO A 8 5.76 -3.29 12.94
C PRO A 8 6.43 -1.94 12.69
N ILE A 9 7.27 -1.88 11.65
CA ILE A 9 7.87 -0.63 11.19
C ILE A 9 6.72 0.10 10.52
N THR A 10 6.05 0.98 11.26
CA THR A 10 5.13 1.93 10.65
C THR A 10 6.00 2.97 9.95
N PRO A 11 6.01 3.04 8.60
CA PRO A 11 6.78 4.06 7.90
C PRO A 11 6.30 5.45 8.33
N SER A 12 7.23 6.39 8.41
CA SER A 12 6.92 7.80 8.64
C SER A 12 6.05 8.36 7.52
N GLU A 13 5.34 9.46 7.77
CA GLU A 13 4.53 10.14 6.75
C GLU A 13 5.37 10.52 5.52
N LEU A 14 6.63 10.90 5.73
CA LEU A 14 7.56 11.22 4.64
C LEU A 14 7.84 10.00 3.76
N GLU A 15 8.13 8.85 4.37
CA GLU A 15 8.35 7.59 3.65
C GLU A 15 7.11 7.15 2.88
N LEU A 16 5.91 7.32 3.45
CA LEU A 16 4.65 7.04 2.77
C LEU A 16 4.46 7.91 1.52
N VAL A 17 4.78 9.21 1.62
CA VAL A 17 4.74 10.13 0.48
C VAL A 17 5.75 9.73 -0.59
N GLU A 18 6.96 9.33 -0.20
CA GLU A 18 7.98 8.86 -1.15
C GLU A 18 7.57 7.56 -1.85
N LEU A 19 6.98 6.61 -1.12
CA LEU A 19 6.45 5.37 -1.69
C LEU A 19 5.29 5.65 -2.67
N TYR A 20 4.38 6.54 -2.31
CA TYR A 20 3.29 6.96 -3.20
C TYR A 20 3.82 7.61 -4.48
N ARG A 21 4.88 8.43 -4.38
CA ARG A 21 5.53 9.06 -5.55
C ARG A 21 6.19 8.09 -6.50
N LYS A 22 6.60 6.89 -6.04
CA LYS A 22 7.18 5.85 -6.90
C LYS A 22 6.14 5.17 -7.78
N LEU A 23 4.86 5.29 -7.45
CA LEU A 23 3.78 4.74 -8.25
C LEU A 23 3.54 5.59 -9.51
N SER A 24 3.19 4.94 -10.62
CA SER A 24 2.72 5.62 -11.83
C SER A 24 1.42 6.38 -11.54
N LYS A 25 1.08 7.37 -12.38
CA LYS A 25 -0.19 8.11 -12.24
C LYS A 25 -1.41 7.19 -12.28
N GLU A 26 -1.35 6.12 -13.08
CA GLU A 26 -2.41 5.12 -13.16
C GLU A 26 -2.52 4.31 -11.87
N GLN A 27 -1.39 3.84 -11.32
CA GLN A 27 -1.37 3.12 -10.04
C GLN A 27 -1.85 4.00 -8.88
N GLN A 28 -1.46 5.28 -8.86
CA GLN A 28 -1.95 6.25 -7.89
C GLN A 28 -3.47 6.44 -7.97
N ALA A 29 -4.00 6.59 -9.19
CA ALA A 29 -5.44 6.70 -9.43
C ALA A 29 -6.21 5.45 -8.99
N LEU A 30 -5.63 4.26 -9.16
CA LEU A 30 -6.22 3.00 -8.67
C LEU A 30 -6.11 2.86 -7.15
N LEU A 31 -5.05 3.34 -6.52
CA LEU A 31 -4.82 3.23 -5.08
C LEU A 31 -5.75 4.13 -4.26
N LEU A 32 -5.99 5.37 -4.70
CA LEU A 32 -6.81 6.36 -3.98
C LEU A 32 -8.20 5.84 -3.55
N PRO A 33 -9.05 5.27 -4.44
CA PRO A 33 -10.36 4.78 -4.03
C PRO A 33 -10.26 3.60 -3.05
N ILE A 34 -9.26 2.73 -3.19
CA ILE A 34 -9.04 1.58 -2.29
C ILE A 34 -8.71 2.06 -0.88
N LEU A 35 -7.87 3.10 -0.76
CA LEU A 35 -7.56 3.72 0.54
C LEU A 35 -8.78 4.41 1.14
N GLN A 36 -9.56 5.14 0.33
CA GLN A 36 -10.78 5.80 0.78
C GLN A 36 -11.79 4.79 1.32
N ASP A 37 -12.04 3.70 0.58
CA ASP A 37 -13.01 2.69 1.00
C ASP A 37 -12.54 1.92 2.25
N ARG A 38 -11.22 1.83 2.48
CA ARG A 38 -10.66 1.30 3.73
C ARG A 38 -10.88 2.25 4.91
N VAL A 39 -10.66 3.54 4.73
CA VAL A 39 -10.90 4.58 5.77
C VAL A 39 -12.39 4.70 6.10
N ASP A 40 -13.25 4.60 5.08
CA ASP A 40 -14.72 4.62 5.24
C ASP A 40 -15.27 3.33 5.87
N GLY A 41 -14.42 2.31 6.10
CA GLY A 41 -14.83 1.03 6.68
C GLY A 41 -15.63 0.13 5.74
N LYS A 42 -15.68 0.44 4.44
CA LYS A 42 -16.36 -0.36 3.41
C LYS A 42 -15.59 -1.64 3.06
N LEU A 43 -14.26 -1.63 3.26
CA LEU A 43 -13.41 -2.80 3.02
C LEU A 43 -12.95 -3.44 4.32
N SER A 44 -13.24 -4.74 4.48
CA SER A 44 -12.56 -5.58 5.47
C SER A 44 -11.07 -5.66 5.15
N ASN A 45 -10.26 -6.14 6.11
CA ASN A 45 -8.81 -6.25 5.92
C ASN A 45 -8.46 -7.17 4.74
N THR A 46 -9.23 -8.25 4.56
CA THR A 46 -9.03 -9.22 3.48
C THR A 46 -9.38 -8.62 2.12
N GLU A 47 -10.48 -7.88 2.03
CA GLU A 47 -10.90 -7.22 0.78
C GLU A 47 -9.93 -6.12 0.38
N PHE A 48 -9.47 -5.32 1.35
CA PHE A 48 -8.45 -4.30 1.13
C PHE A 48 -7.17 -4.89 0.52
N LEU A 49 -6.63 -5.96 1.13
CA LEU A 49 -5.45 -6.65 0.60
C LEU A 49 -5.72 -7.29 -0.77
N GLY A 50 -6.94 -7.77 -1.00
CA GLY A 50 -7.37 -8.30 -2.29
C GLY A 50 -7.33 -7.24 -3.39
N GLN A 51 -7.87 -6.04 -3.14
CA GLN A 51 -7.87 -4.95 -4.10
C GLN A 51 -6.45 -4.38 -4.35
N LEU A 52 -5.62 -4.26 -3.31
CA LEU A 52 -4.23 -3.82 -3.49
C LEU A 52 -3.43 -4.73 -4.43
N ARG A 53 -3.68 -6.04 -4.43
CA ARG A 53 -3.03 -7.01 -5.34
C ARG A 53 -3.47 -6.88 -6.80
N GLN A 54 -4.60 -6.22 -7.06
CA GLN A 54 -5.09 -5.97 -8.41
C GLN A 54 -4.43 -4.76 -9.06
N ILE A 55 -3.80 -3.88 -8.27
CA ILE A 55 -3.01 -2.78 -8.82
C ILE A 55 -1.87 -3.41 -9.63
N PRO A 56 -1.75 -3.11 -10.93
CA PRO A 56 -0.71 -3.69 -11.76
C PRO A 56 0.64 -3.36 -11.14
N SER A 57 1.33 -4.36 -10.62
CA SER A 57 2.72 -4.25 -10.22
C SER A 57 3.51 -3.78 -11.44
N GLN A 58 4.41 -2.81 -11.28
CA GLN A 58 5.41 -2.57 -12.33
C GLN A 58 6.22 -3.86 -12.42
N ALA A 59 5.83 -4.74 -13.34
CA ALA A 59 6.59 -5.93 -13.64
C ALA A 59 7.99 -5.45 -14.03
N ASP A 60 8.96 -5.89 -13.24
CA ASP A 60 10.39 -5.89 -13.51
C ASP A 60 10.62 -6.03 -15.03
N PRO A 61 11.29 -5.08 -15.70
CA PRO A 61 11.69 -5.26 -17.08
C PRO A 61 12.78 -6.34 -17.11
N ARG A 62 12.37 -7.60 -17.19
CA ARG A 62 13.24 -8.70 -17.60
C ARG A 62 13.29 -8.79 -19.11
#